data_AF-A0A2V8WIP7-F1
#
_entry.id   AF-A0A2V8WIP7-F1
#
_cell.length_a   1.000
_cell.length_b   1.000
_cell.length_c   1.000
_cell.angle_alpha   90.00
_cell.angle_beta   90.00
_cell.angle_gamma   90.00
#
_symmetry.space_group_name_H-M   'P 1'
#
loop_
_entity.id
_entity.type
_entity.pdbx_description
1 polymer ?
#
loop_
_entity_poly.entity_id
_entity_poly.type
_entity_poly.pdbx_seq_one_letter_code
_entity_poly.pdbx_strand_id
1 'polypeptide(L)'
;MTAPCGRDMVMAPWCRVYGAQRLPRLFAPFQIVKESYWVKDTKNRWTASTREAALDFQPFYHPSDPYNCAYALGCFVLRKP
;
A
#
# COMPACT_ATOMS: atom_id res chain seq x y z
N MET A 1 11.38 0.91 4.43
CA MET A 1 10.09 0.59 5.07
C MET A 1 9.09 0.20 3.99
N THR A 2 8.25 -0.80 4.21
CA THR A 2 7.14 -1.13 3.32
C THR A 2 5.80 -0.74 3.97
N ALA A 3 4.80 -0.40 3.17
CA ALA A 3 3.45 -0.10 3.65
C ALA A 3 2.38 -0.62 2.67
N PRO A 4 1.25 -1.16 3.17
CA PRO A 4 0.08 -1.43 2.36
C PRO A 4 -0.47 -0.11 1.79
N CYS A 5 -0.62 -0.04 0.48
CA CYS A 5 -1.07 1.11 -0.30
C CYS A 5 -2.33 0.76 -1.11
N GLY A 6 -3.07 1.78 -1.50
CA GLY A 6 -4.37 1.66 -2.17
C GLY A 6 -5.34 2.69 -1.65
N ARG A 7 -6.59 2.66 -2.10
CA ARG A 7 -7.63 3.52 -1.52
C ARG A 7 -7.74 3.28 -0.01
N ASP A 8 -7.84 4.36 0.76
CA ASP A 8 -7.78 4.31 2.22
C ASP A 8 -8.81 3.31 2.79
N MET A 9 -8.32 2.27 3.47
CA MET A 9 -9.17 1.19 4.01
C MET A 9 -8.56 0.62 5.29
N VAL A 10 -9.42 0.12 6.19
CA VAL A 10 -9.01 -0.71 7.32
C VAL A 10 -9.43 -2.15 7.01
N MET A 11 -8.45 -3.04 6.86
CA MET A 11 -8.65 -4.47 6.67
C MET A 11 -8.53 -5.17 8.04
N ALA A 12 -9.48 -4.93 8.94
CA ALA A 12 -9.41 -5.45 10.30
C ALA A 12 -9.57 -6.99 10.32
N PRO A 13 -8.81 -7.72 11.16
CA PRO A 13 -7.86 -7.22 12.17
C PRO A 13 -6.41 -7.04 11.66
N TRP A 14 -6.17 -7.19 10.35
CA TRP A 14 -4.83 -7.40 9.80
C TRP A 14 -4.02 -6.13 9.62
N CYS A 15 -4.54 -5.17 8.86
CA CYS A 15 -3.75 -3.99 8.52
C CYS A 15 -4.62 -2.79 8.15
N ARG A 16 -3.96 -1.65 8.01
CA ARG A 16 -4.49 -0.45 7.36
C ARG A 16 -3.84 -0.32 5.99
N VAL A 17 -4.65 -0.05 4.99
CA VAL A 17 -4.20 0.38 3.67
C VAL A 17 -4.18 1.90 3.63
N TYR A 18 -3.04 2.46 3.24
CA TYR A 18 -2.78 3.89 3.23
C TYR A 18 -2.92 4.43 1.81
N GLY A 19 -3.92 5.30 1.61
CA GLY A 19 -4.17 5.98 0.36
C GLY A 19 -3.54 7.36 0.30
N ALA A 20 -3.86 8.09 -0.76
CA ALA A 20 -3.30 9.41 -1.05
C ALA A 20 -3.43 10.40 0.12
N GLN A 21 -4.46 10.26 0.97
CA GLN A 21 -4.68 11.17 2.09
C GLN A 21 -3.89 10.79 3.34
N ARG A 22 -3.72 9.48 3.62
CA ARG A 22 -3.11 9.01 4.88
C ARG A 22 -1.67 8.57 4.75
N LEU A 23 -1.23 8.16 3.56
CA LEU A 23 0.17 7.77 3.32
C LEU A 23 1.14 8.91 3.67
N PRO A 24 0.91 10.19 3.29
CA PRO A 24 1.79 11.28 3.70
C PRO A 24 1.84 11.49 5.22
N ARG A 25 0.73 11.21 5.93
CA ARG A 25 0.65 11.35 7.39
C ARG A 25 1.45 10.27 8.12
N LEU A 26 1.48 9.06 7.56
CA LEU A 26 2.32 7.96 8.07
C LEU A 26 3.80 8.35 8.06
N PHE A 27 4.22 9.09 7.03
CA PHE A 27 5.61 9.49 6.84
C PHE A 27 5.92 10.93 7.25
N ALA A 28 4.98 11.65 7.88
CA ALA A 28 5.17 13.03 8.33
C ALA A 28 6.48 13.27 9.13
N PRO A 29 6.99 12.33 9.95
CA PRO A 29 8.25 12.50 10.68
C PRO A 29 9.53 12.27 9.84
N PHE A 30 9.40 11.92 8.56
CA PHE A 30 10.52 11.47 7.71
C PHE A 30 10.53 12.18 6.36
N GLN A 31 11.72 12.26 5.77
CA GLN A 31 11.85 12.57 4.35
C GLN A 31 11.83 11.28 3.53
N ILE A 32 10.97 11.22 2.51
CA ILE A 32 10.97 10.14 1.53
C ILE A 32 12.07 10.43 0.50
N VAL A 33 13.10 9.59 0.47
CA VAL A 33 14.23 9.71 -0.48
C VAL A 33 13.93 8.98 -1.79
N LYS A 34 13.29 7.82 -1.69
CA LYS A 34 12.88 7.00 -2.84
C LYS A 34 11.61 6.25 -2.49
N GLU A 35 10.75 6.10 -3.48
CA GLU A 35 9.55 5.27 -3.39
C GLU A 35 9.45 4.35 -4.62
N SER A 36 8.80 3.21 -4.44
CA SER A 36 8.52 2.24 -5.49
C SER A 36 7.24 1.50 -5.12
N TYR A 37 6.46 1.11 -6.12
CA TYR A 37 5.12 0.59 -5.92
C TYR A 37 4.86 -0.67 -6.75
N TRP A 38 4.03 -1.56 -6.21
CA TRP A 38 3.61 -2.80 -6.87
C TRP A 38 2.12 -3.04 -6.68
N VAL A 39 1.49 -3.65 -7.68
CA VAL A 39 0.11 -4.17 -7.59
C VAL A 39 0.13 -5.65 -7.95
N LYS A 40 -0.90 -6.39 -7.53
CA LYS A 40 -1.08 -7.78 -7.97
C LYS A 40 -1.80 -7.80 -9.31
N ASP A 41 -1.25 -8.54 -10.27
CA ASP A 41 -1.93 -8.81 -11.54
C ASP A 41 -3.04 -9.87 -11.36
N THR A 42 -3.75 -10.18 -12.45
CA THR A 42 -4.82 -11.20 -12.46
C THR A 42 -4.32 -12.61 -12.18
N LYS A 43 -3.01 -12.84 -12.18
CA LYS A 43 -2.37 -14.11 -11.84
C LYS A 43 -1.79 -14.09 -10.42
N ASN A 44 -2.17 -13.11 -9.59
CA ASN A 44 -1.72 -12.93 -8.21
C ASN A 44 -0.19 -12.73 -8.09
N ARG A 45 0.45 -12.13 -9.10
CA ARG A 45 1.88 -11.81 -9.10
C ARG A 45 2.08 -10.32 -8.89
N TRP A 46 3.12 -9.97 -8.14
CA TRP A 46 3.51 -8.56 -7.97
C TRP A 46 4.14 -8.02 -9.24
N THR A 47 3.58 -6.94 -9.77
CA THR A 47 4.12 -6.20 -10.90
C THR A 47 4.40 -4.76 -10.49
N ALA A 48 5.51 -4.20 -10.99
CA ALA A 48 5.83 -2.80 -10.73
C ALA A 48 4.72 -1.89 -11.28
N SER A 49 4.42 -0.82 -10.56
CA SER A 49 3.34 0.11 -10.88
C SER A 49 3.76 1.55 -10.59
N THR A 50 3.01 2.50 -11.15
CA THR A 50 3.15 3.91 -10.79
C THR A 50 2.53 4.17 -9.42
N ARG A 51 2.91 5.30 -8.82
CA ARG A 51 2.31 5.78 -7.57
C ARG A 51 0.81 5.93 -7.71
N GLU A 52 0.36 6.53 -8.81
CA GLU A 52 -1.06 6.83 -9.08
C GLU A 52 -1.87 5.53 -9.15
N ALA A 53 -1.38 4.54 -9.89
CA ALA A 53 -2.05 3.24 -10.01
C ALA A 53 -2.09 2.50 -8.66
N ALA A 54 -1.01 2.53 -7.89
CA ALA A 54 -0.96 1.89 -6.58
C ALA A 54 -1.88 2.55 -5.56
N LEU A 55 -2.04 3.88 -5.59
CA LEU A 55 -2.90 4.62 -4.67
C LEU A 55 -4.38 4.61 -5.08
N ASP A 56 -4.68 4.39 -6.37
CA ASP A 56 -6.05 4.18 -6.85
C ASP A 56 -6.51 2.71 -6.74
N PHE A 57 -5.59 1.77 -6.51
CA PHE A 57 -5.92 0.36 -6.32
C PHE A 57 -6.99 0.20 -5.23
N GLN A 58 -8.09 -0.46 -5.57
CA GLN A 58 -9.17 -0.77 -4.63
C GLN A 58 -8.79 -2.00 -3.80
N PRO A 59 -8.45 -1.86 -2.50
CA PRO A 59 -8.13 -3.00 -1.67
C PRO A 59 -9.40 -3.79 -1.37
N PHE A 60 -9.22 -5.08 -1.14
CA PHE A 60 -10.29 -5.97 -0.70
C PHE A 60 -9.74 -7.05 0.22
N TYR A 61 -10.62 -7.59 1.05
CA TYR A 61 -10.27 -8.64 1.99
C TYR A 61 -11.52 -9.44 2.37
N HIS A 62 -11.35 -10.75 2.56
CA HIS A 62 -12.42 -11.62 3.03
C HIS A 62 -12.23 -11.91 4.53
N PRO A 63 -13.18 -11.61 5.43
CA PRO A 63 -12.96 -11.70 6.88
C PRO A 63 -12.53 -13.07 7.41
N SER A 64 -12.95 -14.16 6.74
CA SER A 64 -12.64 -15.54 7.14
C SER A 64 -11.68 -16.26 6.19
N ASP A 65 -11.21 -15.62 5.12
CA ASP A 65 -10.24 -16.22 4.19
C ASP A 65 -9.02 -15.28 4.07
N PRO A 66 -7.92 -15.58 4.78
CA PRO A 66 -6.74 -14.72 4.79
C PRO A 66 -6.01 -14.68 3.44
N TYR A 67 -6.27 -15.63 2.53
CA TYR A 67 -5.64 -15.66 1.21
C TYR A 67 -6.43 -14.86 0.17
N ASN A 68 -7.70 -14.59 0.43
CA ASN A 68 -8.56 -13.76 -0.42
C ASN A 68 -8.49 -12.29 0.00
N CYS A 69 -7.29 -11.72 -0.12
CA CYS A 69 -7.06 -10.32 0.13
C CYS A 69 -6.03 -9.72 -0.86
N ALA A 70 -6.20 -8.44 -1.16
CA ALA A 70 -5.26 -7.69 -1.96
C ALA A 70 -5.20 -6.22 -1.57
N TYR A 71 -4.00 -5.67 -1.70
CA TYR A 71 -3.66 -4.25 -1.61
C TYR A 71 -2.46 -4.00 -2.52
N ALA A 72 -2.20 -2.75 -2.89
CA ALA A 72 -0.94 -2.38 -3.52
C ALA A 72 0.17 -2.31 -2.48
N LEU A 73 1.42 -2.54 -2.85
CA LEU A 73 2.55 -2.46 -1.94
C LEU A 73 3.39 -1.22 -2.27
N GLY A 74 3.71 -0.42 -1.25
CA GLY A 74 4.70 0.64 -1.36
C GLY A 74 5.99 0.27 -0.63
N CYS A 75 7.14 0.57 -1.21
CA CYS A 75 8.45 0.50 -0.56
C CYS A 75 9.10 1.89 -0.56
N PHE A 76 9.55 2.32 0.62
CA PHE A 76 10.02 3.66 0.88
C PHE A 76 11.41 3.62 1.53
N VAL A 77 12.34 4.36 0.94
CA VAL A 77 13.60 4.74 1.58
C VAL A 77 13.36 6.02 2.35
N LEU A 78 13.45 5.94 3.67
CA LEU A 78 13.15 7.04 4.58
C LEU A 78 14.44 7.56 5.21
N ARG A 79 14.54 8.88 5.36
CA ARG A 79 15.64 9.55 6.07
C ARG A 79 15.04 10.40 7.19
N LYS A 80 15.69 10.41 8.36
CA LYS A 80 15.37 11.41 9.39
C LYS A 80 15.81 12.79 8.87
N PRO A 81 15.01 13.85 9.10
CA PRO A 81 15.38 15.20 8.70
C PRO A 81 16.77 15.61 9.18
#